data_AF-A0A705IJE8-F1
#
_entry.id   AF-A0A705IJE8-F1
#
_cell.length_a   1.000
_cell.length_b   1.000
_cell.length_c   1.000
_cell.angle_alpha   90.00
_cell.angle_beta   90.00
_cell.angle_gamma   90.00
#
_symmetry.space_group_name_H-M   'P 1'
#
loop_
_entity.id
_entity.type
_entity.pdbx_description
1 polymer ?
#
loop_
_entity_poly.entity_id
_entity_poly.type
_entity_poly.pdbx_seq_one_letter_code
_entity_poly.pdbx_strand_id
1 'polypeptide(L)'
;SLLRVAAAVEKGSQHPLGMAVVRAAQHRGIMIPAVSDFNAPSGKGVSGDVEGQRVVIGNELAMQENSIVIDNQKAVADKLRMEGATVIYVATDG
;
A
#
# COMPACT_ATOMS: atom_id res chain seq x y z
N SER A 1 12.12 0.98 4.14
CA SER A 1 11.25 0.08 4.92
C SER A 1 9.86 0.09 4.31
N LEU A 2 9.12 -1.02 4.39
CA LEU A 2 7.79 -1.15 3.77
C LEU A 2 6.80 -0.07 4.26
N LEU A 3 6.75 0.15 5.58
CA LEU A 3 5.89 1.19 6.18
C LEU A 3 6.23 2.61 5.70
N ARG A 4 7.51 2.90 5.41
CA ARG A 4 7.95 4.22 4.93
C ARG A 4 7.41 4.54 3.54
N VAL A 5 7.57 3.60 2.60
CA VAL A 5 7.12 3.78 1.21
C VAL A 5 5.61 3.67 1.11
N ALA A 6 4.98 2.81 1.92
CA ALA A 6 3.52 2.75 2.02
C ALA A 6 2.92 4.08 2.51
N ALA A 7 3.49 4.65 3.57
CA ALA A 7 3.06 5.95 4.09
C ALA A 7 3.29 7.10 3.09
N ALA A 8 4.32 7.02 2.24
CA ALA A 8 4.58 8.04 1.21
C ALA A 8 3.45 8.09 0.17
N VAL A 9 3.04 6.92 -0.35
CA VAL A 9 1.93 6.85 -1.31
C VAL A 9 0.59 7.16 -0.64
N GLU A 10 0.32 6.61 0.54
CA GLU A 10 -0.95 6.82 1.26
C GLU A 10 -1.17 8.27 1.71
N LYS A 11 -0.10 9.05 1.85
CA LYS A 11 -0.19 10.48 2.10
C LYS A 11 -1.00 11.22 1.02
N GLY A 12 -1.07 10.68 -0.20
CA GLY A 12 -1.87 11.22 -1.30
C GLY A 12 -3.36 10.79 -1.30
N SER A 13 -3.74 9.69 -0.62
CA SER A 13 -5.08 9.07 -0.77
C SER A 13 -6.18 9.65 0.11
N GLN A 14 -5.82 10.30 1.23
CA GLN A 14 -6.73 10.86 2.26
C GLN A 14 -7.76 9.88 2.88
N HIS A 15 -7.80 8.61 2.49
CA HIS A 15 -8.76 7.65 3.04
C HIS A 15 -8.41 7.24 4.48
N PRO A 16 -9.40 6.83 5.31
CA PRO A 16 -9.17 6.48 6.72
C PRO A 16 -8.08 5.43 6.94
N LEU A 17 -8.03 4.40 6.09
CA LEU A 17 -7.01 3.35 6.17
C LEU A 17 -5.61 3.88 5.85
N GLY A 18 -5.46 4.67 4.78
CA GLY A 18 -4.21 5.30 4.41
C GLY A 18 -3.69 6.24 5.50
N MET A 19 -4.59 7.01 6.11
CA MET A 19 -4.23 7.85 7.25
C MET A 19 -3.70 7.04 8.44
N ALA A 20 -4.21 5.83 8.69
CA ALA A 20 -3.68 4.97 9.74
C ALA A 20 -2.24 4.54 9.47
N VAL A 21 -1.89 4.24 8.20
CA VAL A 21 -0.52 3.93 7.77
C VAL A 21 0.40 5.14 7.95
N VAL A 22 -0.03 6.33 7.51
CA VAL A 22 0.73 7.58 7.66
C VAL A 22 0.99 7.89 9.14
N ARG A 23 -0.04 7.79 9.99
CA ARG A 23 0.09 8.01 11.44
C ARG A 23 1.02 6.99 12.08
N ALA A 24 0.95 5.72 11.68
CA ALA A 24 1.84 4.68 12.19
C ALA A 24 3.33 4.98 11.86
N ALA A 25 3.60 5.50 10.66
CA ALA A 25 4.95 5.93 10.29
C ALA A 25 5.41 7.14 11.12
N GLN A 26 4.56 8.15 11.27
CA GLN A 26 4.86 9.36 12.07
C GLN A 26 5.12 9.02 13.55
N HIS A 27 4.30 8.18 14.15
CA HIS A 27 4.46 7.75 15.55
C HIS A 27 5.79 7.01 15.78
N ARG A 28 6.31 6.33 14.75
CA ARG A 28 7.61 5.64 14.78
C ARG A 28 8.78 6.56 14.41
N GLY A 29 8.56 7.85 14.21
CA GLY A 29 9.60 8.80 13.80
C GLY A 29 10.16 8.53 12.39
N ILE A 30 9.41 7.83 11.54
CA ILE A 30 9.86 7.51 10.18
C ILE A 30 9.70 8.74 9.29
N MET A 31 10.80 9.16 8.65
CA MET A 31 10.76 10.19 7.62
C MET A 31 10.01 9.67 6.39
N ILE A 32 8.92 10.34 6.03
CA ILE A 32 8.07 9.99 4.89
C ILE A 32 8.52 10.79 3.66
N PRO A 33 9.06 10.14 2.61
CA PRO A 33 9.48 10.80 1.38
C PRO A 33 8.28 11.36 0.59
N ALA A 34 8.58 12.20 -0.42
CA ALA A 34 7.57 12.65 -1.38
C ALA A 34 7.18 11.50 -2.32
N VAL A 35 5.96 11.57 -2.84
CA VAL A 35 5.44 10.70 -3.90
C VAL A 35 5.25 11.52 -5.17
N SER A 36 5.69 10.98 -6.31
CA SER A 36 5.33 11.48 -7.65
C SER A 36 4.41 10.50 -8.35
N ASP A 37 3.82 10.91 -9.48
CA ASP A 37 3.01 10.03 -10.35
C ASP A 37 1.90 9.28 -9.59
N PHE A 38 1.34 9.99 -8.61
CA PHE A 38 0.31 9.46 -7.72
C PHE A 38 -0.99 9.20 -8.51
N ASN A 39 -1.56 8.02 -8.29
CA ASN A 39 -2.84 7.62 -8.86
C ASN A 39 -3.67 6.85 -7.85
N ALA A 40 -4.98 7.14 -7.80
CA ALA A 40 -5.93 6.55 -6.85
C ALA A 40 -7.22 6.10 -7.56
N PRO A 41 -7.18 5.01 -8.34
CA PRO A 41 -8.38 4.51 -9.01
C PRO A 41 -9.40 3.98 -8.00
N SER A 42 -10.65 4.45 -8.13
CA SER A 42 -11.76 4.12 -7.24
C SER A 42 -11.91 2.60 -7.06
N GLY A 43 -11.94 2.16 -5.81
CA GLY A 43 -12.19 0.76 -5.43
C GLY A 43 -11.00 -0.20 -5.62
N LYS A 44 -9.83 0.28 -6.01
CA LYS A 44 -8.65 -0.58 -6.26
C LYS A 44 -7.52 -0.34 -5.26
N GLY A 45 -7.24 0.93 -4.97
CA GLY A 45 -6.17 1.34 -4.07
C GLY A 45 -5.45 2.57 -4.59
N VAL A 46 -4.17 2.69 -4.25
CA VAL A 46 -3.31 3.80 -4.65
C VAL A 46 -1.95 3.33 -5.16
N SER A 47 -1.33 4.15 -5.98
CA SER A 47 0.01 3.90 -6.51
C SER A 47 0.75 5.21 -6.68
N GLY A 48 2.08 5.14 -6.75
CA GLY A 48 2.92 6.29 -6.97
C GLY A 48 4.39 5.90 -6.95
N ASP A 49 5.24 6.84 -7.33
CA ASP A 49 6.68 6.65 -7.39
C ASP A 49 7.32 7.32 -6.18
N VAL A 50 8.15 6.55 -5.47
CA VAL A 50 8.81 6.98 -4.24
C VAL A 50 10.29 6.73 -4.41
N GLU A 51 11.08 7.80 -4.45
CA GLU A 51 12.54 7.72 -4.63
C GLU A 51 12.96 6.93 -5.89
N GLY A 52 12.18 7.06 -6.96
CA GLY A 52 12.44 6.38 -8.24
C GLY A 52 11.94 4.94 -8.30
N GLN A 53 11.19 4.48 -7.29
CA GLN A 53 10.64 3.14 -7.23
C GLN A 53 9.10 3.15 -7.30
N ARG A 54 8.51 2.31 -8.13
CA ARG A 54 7.06 2.15 -8.19
C ARG A 54 6.55 1.45 -6.95
N VAL A 55 5.48 1.99 -6.39
CA VAL A 55 4.79 1.43 -5.23
C VAL A 55 3.30 1.32 -5.55
N VAL A 56 2.72 0.16 -5.29
CA VAL A 56 1.30 -0.14 -5.48
C VAL A 56 0.73 -0.64 -4.16
N ILE A 57 -0.37 -0.05 -3.71
CA ILE A 57 -1.07 -0.40 -2.48
C ILE A 57 -2.53 -0.64 -2.82
N GLY A 58 -3.07 -1.79 -2.47
CA GLY A 58 -4.46 -2.07 -2.84
C GLY A 58 -4.93 -3.48 -2.54
N ASN A 59 -6.08 -3.80 -3.13
CA ASN A 59 -6.65 -5.14 -3.07
C ASN A 59 -6.00 -6.09 -4.10
N GLU A 60 -6.47 -7.34 -4.13
CA GLU A 60 -5.98 -8.34 -5.07
C GLU A 60 -6.17 -7.93 -6.54
N LEU A 61 -7.27 -7.24 -6.88
CA LEU A 61 -7.51 -6.75 -8.24
C LEU A 61 -6.44 -5.73 -8.66
N ALA A 62 -6.06 -4.81 -7.76
CA ALA A 62 -4.98 -3.86 -8.04
C ALA A 62 -3.65 -4.57 -8.32
N MET A 63 -3.35 -5.65 -7.59
CA MET A 63 -2.14 -6.46 -7.82
C MET A 63 -2.19 -7.13 -9.19
N GLN A 64 -3.31 -7.75 -9.55
CA GLN A 64 -3.50 -8.42 -10.84
C GLN A 64 -3.37 -7.46 -12.03
N GLU A 65 -3.99 -6.28 -11.95
CA GLU A 65 -3.93 -5.27 -13.01
C GLU A 65 -2.53 -4.68 -13.22
N ASN A 66 -1.68 -4.73 -12.19
CA ASN A 66 -0.28 -4.32 -12.25
C ASN A 66 0.67 -5.52 -12.46
N SER A 67 0.15 -6.70 -12.81
CA SER A 67 0.93 -7.93 -13.05
C SER A 67 1.80 -8.37 -11.84
N ILE A 68 1.35 -8.08 -10.62
CA ILE A 68 2.05 -8.43 -9.37
C ILE A 68 1.55 -9.79 -8.87
N VAL A 69 2.47 -10.73 -8.69
CA VAL A 69 2.19 -12.07 -8.16
C VAL A 69 2.16 -12.03 -6.63
N ILE A 70 1.09 -12.58 -6.04
CA ILE A 70 0.85 -12.58 -4.59
C ILE A 70 0.63 -13.98 -4.00
N ASP A 71 0.95 -15.05 -4.74
CA ASP A 71 0.59 -16.43 -4.38
C ASP A 71 1.11 -16.84 -2.99
N ASN A 72 2.32 -16.40 -2.64
CA ASN A 72 2.93 -16.68 -1.34
C ASN A 72 2.24 -15.94 -0.18
N GLN A 73 1.52 -14.85 -0.46
CA GLN A 73 0.85 -14.02 0.54
C GLN A 73 -0.64 -14.33 0.64
N LYS A 74 -1.22 -14.98 -0.39
CA LYS A 74 -2.67 -15.23 -0.48
C LYS A 74 -3.21 -15.99 0.73
N ALA A 75 -2.54 -17.07 1.13
CA ALA A 75 -2.98 -17.87 2.28
C ALA A 75 -3.00 -17.08 3.60
N VAL A 76 -2.00 -16.22 3.83
CA VAL A 76 -1.93 -15.37 5.03
C VAL A 76 -3.00 -14.28 4.98
N ALA A 77 -3.19 -13.66 3.81
CA ALA A 77 -4.21 -12.64 3.61
C ALA A 77 -5.62 -13.19 3.81
N ASP A 78 -5.91 -14.38 3.29
CA ASP A 78 -7.21 -15.02 3.44
C ASP A 78 -7.50 -15.40 4.89
N LYS A 79 -6.49 -15.90 5.62
CA LYS A 79 -6.61 -16.15 7.06
C LYS A 79 -6.98 -14.88 7.82
N LEU A 80 -6.24 -13.78 7.59
CA LEU A 80 -6.51 -12.50 8.27
C LEU A 80 -7.91 -11.96 7.93
N ARG A 81 -8.37 -12.12 6.67
CA ARG A 81 -9.73 -11.74 6.27
C ARG A 81 -10.79 -12.57 7.01
N MET A 82 -10.59 -13.88 7.16
CA MET A 82 -11.49 -14.74 7.94
C MET A 82 -11.56 -14.33 9.41
N GLU A 83 -10.48 -13.77 9.95
CA GLU A 83 -10.42 -13.20 11.30
C GLU A 83 -11.04 -11.79 11.39
N GLY A 84 -11.61 -11.26 10.29
CA GLY A 84 -12.28 -9.96 10.23
C GLY A 84 -11.35 -8.77 9.96
N ALA A 85 -10.08 -9.00 9.65
CA ALA A 85 -9.15 -7.93 9.33
C ALA A 85 -9.39 -7.39 7.91
N THR A 86 -9.26 -6.06 7.76
CA THR A 86 -9.11 -5.45 6.44
C THR A 86 -7.66 -5.62 5.98
N VAL A 87 -7.45 -6.42 4.94
CA VAL A 87 -6.11 -6.70 4.39
C VAL A 87 -5.89 -5.92 3.11
N ILE A 88 -4.78 -5.18 3.06
CA ILE A 88 -4.24 -4.55 1.86
C ILE A 88 -2.89 -5.18 1.52
N TYR A 89 -2.59 -5.24 0.23
CA TYR A 89 -1.26 -5.59 -0.26
C TYR A 89 -0.47 -4.32 -0.50
N VAL A 90 0.83 -4.40 -0.25
CA VAL A 90 1.80 -3.37 -0.63
C VAL A 90 2.84 -4.06 -1.48
N ALA A 91 2.98 -3.60 -2.70
CA ALA A 91 4.01 -4.00 -3.63
C ALA A 91 4.97 -2.83 -3.85
N THR A 92 6.23 -3.16 -3.83
CA THR A 92 7.37 -2.32 -4.14
C THR A 92 8.08 -3.03 -5.29
N ASP A 93 8.56 -2.31 -6.30
CA ASP A 93 9.40 -2.92 -7.37
C ASP A 93 10.27 -4.04 -6.78
N GLY A 94 10.06 -5.25 -7.30
CA GLY A 94 10.82 -6.44 -6.94
C GLY A 94 12.14 -6.47 -7.69
#